data_AF-A0A672M7Q6-F1
#
_entry.id   AF-A0A672M7Q6-F1
#
_cell.length_a   1.000
_cell.length_b   1.000
_cell.length_c   1.000
_cell.angle_alpha   90.00
_cell.angle_beta   90.00
_cell.angle_gamma   90.00
#
_symmetry.space_group_name_H-M   'P 1'
#
loop_
_entity.id
_entity.type
_entity.pdbx_description
1 polymer ?
#
loop_
_entity_poly.entity_id
_entity_poly.type
_entity_poly.pdbx_seq_one_letter_code
_entity_poly.pdbx_strand_id
1 'polypeptide(L)'
;ETTNSHPQIVYKQSIIVVPEWCLDHWHPSEKAMYPDYFAKREQWKKLRVQSWDREVQQLQIETPADGPKSEALPPARKEGDLPPLWWQFVTRPRERPM
;
A
#
# COMPACT_ATOMS: atom_id res chain seq x y z
N GLU A 1 28.38 -21.89 24.16
CA GLU A 1 28.26 -22.27 22.73
C GLU A 1 26.87 -21.88 22.26
N THR A 2 26.76 -20.72 21.63
CA THR A 2 25.50 -20.17 21.10
C THR A 2 25.25 -20.78 19.73
N THR A 3 24.36 -21.78 19.65
CA THR A 3 23.93 -22.33 18.36
C THR A 3 23.02 -21.32 17.67
N ASN A 4 23.60 -20.66 16.67
CA ASN A 4 22.92 -19.88 15.64
C ASN A 4 21.85 -20.76 14.98
N SER A 5 20.60 -20.67 15.41
CA SER A 5 19.48 -21.25 14.66
C SER A 5 19.10 -20.28 13.54
N HIS A 6 19.86 -20.35 12.44
CA HIS A 6 19.38 -19.81 11.17
C HIS A 6 18.06 -20.50 10.82
N PRO A 7 16.94 -19.77 10.69
CA PRO A 7 15.68 -20.38 10.29
C PRO A 7 15.84 -20.93 8.87
N GLN A 8 15.44 -22.20 8.72
CA GLN A 8 15.36 -22.91 7.45
C GLN A 8 14.66 -22.01 6.42
N ILE A 9 15.30 -21.81 5.27
CA ILE A 9 14.76 -21.04 4.15
C ILE A 9 13.55 -21.81 3.62
N VAL A 10 12.37 -21.51 4.16
CA VAL A 10 11.11 -21.91 3.55
C VAL A 10 10.98 -21.03 2.32
N TYR A 11 11.31 -21.59 1.15
CA TYR A 11 11.02 -20.94 -0.11
C TYR A 11 9.53 -20.60 -0.11
N LYS A 12 9.22 -19.30 -0.13
CA LYS A 12 7.88 -18.77 -0.28
C LYS A 12 7.29 -19.44 -1.52
N GLN A 13 6.38 -20.39 -1.32
CA GLN A 13 5.68 -21.08 -2.39
C GLN A 13 5.17 -20.00 -3.34
N SER A 14 5.55 -20.08 -4.62
CA SER A 14 5.35 -19.02 -5.61
C SER A 14 3.87 -18.85 -5.92
N ILE A 15 3.13 -18.28 -4.98
CA ILE A 15 1.76 -17.81 -5.19
C ILE A 15 1.89 -16.67 -6.20
N ILE A 16 1.25 -16.81 -7.37
CA ILE A 16 1.12 -15.71 -8.32
C ILE A 16 0.14 -14.73 -7.68
N VAL A 17 0.70 -13.65 -7.15
CA VAL A 17 -0.04 -12.61 -6.48
C VAL A 17 -0.27 -11.47 -7.46
N VAL A 18 -1.51 -11.25 -7.88
CA VAL A 18 -1.88 -10.19 -8.82
C VAL A 18 -1.95 -8.84 -8.08
N PRO A 19 -1.21 -7.80 -8.52
CA PRO A 19 -1.26 -6.51 -7.87
C PRO A 19 -2.58 -5.77 -8.16
N GLU A 20 -2.99 -4.90 -7.23
CA GLU A 20 -4.28 -4.21 -7.29
C GLU A 20 -4.48 -3.39 -8.57
N TRP A 21 -3.43 -2.76 -9.09
CA TRP A 21 -3.52 -1.91 -10.29
C TRP A 21 -3.90 -2.70 -11.56
N CYS A 22 -3.73 -4.03 -11.58
CA CYS A 22 -4.17 -4.84 -12.72
C CYS A 22 -5.68 -4.73 -12.99
N LEU A 23 -6.48 -4.47 -11.94
CA LEU A 23 -7.92 -4.29 -12.06
C LEU A 23 -8.31 -3.03 -12.86
N ASP A 24 -7.39 -2.08 -13.07
CA ASP A 24 -7.65 -0.92 -13.93
C ASP A 24 -7.73 -1.30 -15.41
N HIS A 25 -7.05 -2.38 -15.82
CA HIS A 25 -6.98 -2.84 -17.21
C HIS A 25 -8.14 -3.75 -17.63
N TRP A 26 -9.04 -4.10 -16.72
CA TRP A 26 -10.21 -4.94 -17.03
C TRP A 26 -11.14 -4.26 -18.03
N HIS A 27 -11.76 -5.05 -18.90
CA HIS A 27 -12.75 -4.56 -19.86
C HIS A 27 -14.01 -4.08 -19.12
N PRO A 28 -14.72 -3.02 -19.58
CA PRO A 28 -15.91 -2.52 -18.90
C PRO A 28 -16.99 -3.58 -18.63
N SER A 29 -17.16 -4.57 -19.52
CA SER A 29 -18.12 -5.66 -19.29
C SER A 29 -17.75 -6.55 -18.09
N GLU A 30 -16.45 -6.78 -17.87
CA GLU A 30 -15.95 -7.57 -16.73
C GLU A 30 -16.12 -6.78 -15.43
N LYS A 31 -15.84 -5.47 -15.47
CA LYS A 31 -16.06 -4.57 -14.33
C LYS A 31 -17.54 -4.47 -13.96
N ALA A 32 -18.41 -4.45 -14.97
CA ALA A 32 -19.86 -4.38 -14.79
C ALA A 32 -20.45 -5.59 -14.04
N MET A 33 -19.72 -6.73 -14.01
CA MET A 33 -20.10 -7.90 -13.22
C MET A 33 -19.95 -7.66 -11.70
N TYR A 34 -19.13 -6.68 -11.29
CA TYR A 34 -18.83 -6.37 -9.89
C TYR A 34 -19.06 -4.88 -9.57
N PRO A 35 -20.29 -4.37 -9.74
CA PRO A 35 -20.56 -2.93 -9.68
C PRO A 35 -20.22 -2.32 -8.30
N ASP A 36 -20.61 -2.99 -7.21
CA ASP A 36 -20.39 -2.49 -5.85
C ASP A 36 -18.90 -2.45 -5.47
N TYR A 37 -18.12 -3.43 -5.96
CA TYR A 37 -16.69 -3.49 -5.69
C TYR A 37 -15.97 -2.33 -6.38
N PHE A 38 -16.23 -2.10 -7.67
CA PHE A 38 -15.61 -1.01 -8.41
C PHE A 38 -16.09 0.36 -7.92
N ALA A 39 -17.36 0.51 -7.51
CA ALA A 39 -17.85 1.73 -6.90
C ALA A 39 -17.08 2.09 -5.61
N LYS A 40 -16.86 1.11 -4.72
CA LYS A 40 -16.02 1.29 -3.53
C LYS A 40 -14.57 1.60 -3.91
N ARG A 41 -14.01 0.89 -4.88
CA ARG A 41 -12.62 1.09 -5.35
C ARG A 41 -12.38 2.52 -5.84
N GLU A 42 -13.33 3.12 -6.55
CA GLU A 42 -13.23 4.52 -6.98
C GLU A 42 -13.22 5.50 -5.80
N GLN A 43 -13.93 5.21 -4.70
CA GLN A 43 -13.83 6.01 -3.48
C GLN A 43 -12.42 5.96 -2.88
N TRP A 44 -11.80 4.77 -2.84
CA TRP A 44 -10.41 4.61 -2.37
C TRP A 44 -9.41 5.33 -3.28
N LYS A 45 -9.56 5.25 -4.61
CA LYS A 45 -8.70 5.97 -5.56
C LYS A 45 -8.82 7.48 -5.41
N LYS A 46 -10.05 7.99 -5.22
CA LYS A 46 -10.28 9.41 -4.93
C LYS A 46 -9.61 9.83 -3.64
N LEU A 47 -9.73 9.03 -2.58
CA LEU A 47 -9.06 9.29 -1.30
C LEU A 47 -7.54 9.32 -1.44
N ARG A 48 -6.95 8.42 -2.23
CA ARG A 48 -5.51 8.41 -2.55
C ARG A 48 -5.05 9.70 -3.22
N VAL A 49 -5.79 10.17 -4.23
CA VAL A 49 -5.45 11.42 -4.93
C VAL A 49 -5.56 12.61 -3.99
N GLN A 50 -6.58 12.65 -3.13
CA GLN A 50 -6.80 13.74 -2.17
C GLN A 50 -5.77 13.78 -1.03
N SER A 51 -5.23 12.63 -0.64
CA SER A 51 -4.26 12.53 0.46
C SER A 51 -2.81 12.80 0.01
N TRP A 52 -2.49 12.51 -1.26
CA TRP A 52 -1.12 12.58 -1.79
C TRP A 52 -0.38 13.89 -1.50
N ASP A 53 -0.98 15.05 -1.80
CA ASP A 53 -0.30 16.33 -1.62
C ASP A 53 0.02 16.62 -0.15
N ARG A 54 -0.87 16.21 0.77
CA ARG A 54 -0.67 16.37 2.22
C ARG A 54 0.41 15.45 2.75
N GLU A 55 0.43 14.21 2.27
CA GLU A 55 1.45 13.22 2.62
C GLU A 55 2.85 13.70 2.18
N VAL A 56 2.98 14.16 0.94
CA VAL A 56 4.25 14.67 0.40
C VAL A 56 4.70 15.92 1.17
N GLN A 57 3.77 16.83 1.47
CA GLN A 57 4.09 18.02 2.26
C GLN A 57 4.55 17.65 3.68
N GLN A 58 3.89 16.69 4.34
CA GLN A 58 4.32 16.20 5.65
C GLN A 58 5.73 15.60 5.58
N LEU A 59 6.01 14.77 4.58
CA LEU A 59 7.35 14.18 4.40
C LEU A 59 8.42 15.24 4.15
N GLN A 60 8.15 16.25 3.33
CA GLN A 60 9.09 17.34 3.09
C GLN A 60 9.40 18.18 4.34
N ILE A 61 8.40 18.37 5.21
CA ILE A 61 8.56 19.12 6.47
C ILE A 61 9.33 18.28 7.51
N GLU A 62 9.02 16.99 7.63
CA GLU A 62 9.60 16.14 8.67
C GLU A 62 10.96 15.54 8.27
N THR A 63 11.28 15.49 6.97
CA THR A 63 12.57 14.99 6.49
C THR A 63 13.66 16.05 6.66
N PRO A 64 14.76 15.75 7.39
CA PRO A 64 15.90 16.66 7.50
C PRO A 64 16.51 17.01 6.13
N ALA A 65 17.19 18.15 6.02
CA ALA A 65 17.84 18.57 4.77
C ALA A 65 18.90 17.57 4.25
N ASP A 66 19.51 16.81 5.17
CA ASP A 66 20.48 15.74 4.87
C ASP A 66 19.82 14.42 4.43
N GLY A 67 18.49 14.42 4.27
CA GLY A 67 17.67 13.26 3.93
C GLY A 67 17.18 12.47 5.14
N PRO A 68 16.36 11.42 4.90
CA PRO A 68 15.84 10.56 5.96
C PRO A 68 16.95 9.67 6.51
N LYS A 69 17.09 9.65 7.84
CA LYS A 69 18.09 8.81 8.54
C LYS A 69 17.65 7.34 8.70
N SER A 70 16.38 7.06 8.44
CA SER A 70 15.74 5.75 8.62
C SER A 70 14.59 5.60 7.63
N GLU A 71 14.20 4.35 7.33
CA GLU A 71 13.05 4.00 6.51
C GLU A 71 11.70 4.15 7.25
N ALA A 72 11.73 4.50 8.54
CA ALA A 72 10.53 4.70 9.34
C ALA A 72 9.72 5.90 8.84
N LEU A 73 8.50 5.65 8.38
CA LEU A 73 7.56 6.69 7.97
C LEU A 73 6.87 7.32 9.19
N PRO A 74 6.67 8.65 9.21
CA PRO A 74 5.97 9.30 10.31
C PRO A 74 4.47 8.96 10.29
N PRO A 75 3.80 8.90 11.45
CA PRO A 75 2.34 8.77 11.50
C PRO A 75 1.65 10.06 11.03
N ALA A 76 0.37 9.97 10.66
CA ALA A 76 -0.45 11.15 10.38
C ALA A 76 -0.55 12.05 11.63
N ARG A 77 -0.34 13.36 11.46
CA ARG A 77 -0.29 14.33 12.58
C ARG A 77 -1.63 15.01 12.85
N LYS A 78 -2.51 15.10 11.86
CA LYS A 78 -3.80 15.81 11.94
C LYS A 78 -4.95 14.84 11.80
N GLU A 79 -6.07 15.15 12.44
CA GLU A 79 -7.30 14.39 12.30
C GLU A 79 -7.80 14.45 10.85
N GLY A 80 -8.13 13.29 10.28
CA GLY A 80 -8.59 13.14 8.90
C GLY A 80 -7.48 13.03 7.85
N ASP A 81 -6.20 13.25 8.21
CA ASP A 81 -5.07 12.95 7.32
C ASP A 81 -4.69 11.47 7.41
N LEU A 82 -4.15 10.94 6.31
CA LEU A 82 -3.67 9.56 6.22
C LEU A 82 -2.15 9.50 6.36
N PRO A 83 -1.59 8.40 6.89
CA PRO A 83 -0.15 8.23 6.99
C PRO A 83 0.50 8.31 5.60
N PRO A 84 1.68 8.94 5.44
CA PRO A 84 2.38 8.99 4.17
C PRO A 84 2.63 7.61 3.58
N LEU A 85 2.46 7.49 2.26
CA LEU A 85 2.67 6.27 1.47
C LEU A 85 1.76 5.09 1.86
N TRP A 86 0.64 5.33 2.56
CA TRP A 86 -0.26 4.28 3.06
C TRP A 86 -0.80 3.34 1.97
N TRP A 87 -1.00 3.84 0.74
CA TRP A 87 -1.62 3.06 -0.34
C TRP A 87 -0.91 1.72 -0.57
N GLN A 88 0.42 1.73 -0.62
CA GLN A 88 1.23 0.54 -0.88
C GLN A 88 1.14 -0.51 0.22
N PHE A 89 0.64 -0.16 1.41
CA PHE A 89 0.45 -1.08 2.52
C PHE A 89 -0.98 -1.61 2.55
N VAL A 90 -1.96 -0.73 2.33
CA VAL A 90 -3.39 -1.09 2.40
C VAL A 90 -3.84 -1.89 1.18
N THR A 91 -3.28 -1.61 -0.01
CA THR A 91 -3.62 -2.36 -1.24
C THR A 91 -2.66 -3.51 -1.52
N ARG A 92 -1.90 -3.96 -0.51
CA ARG A 92 -1.07 -5.16 -0.66
C ARG A 92 -1.99 -6.33 -0.96
N PRO A 93 -1.67 -7.12 -1.98
CA PRO A 93 -2.40 -8.36 -2.20
C PRO A 93 -2.31 -9.27 -0.97
N ARG A 94 -3.35 -10.05 -0.75
CA ARG A 94 -3.40 -10.99 0.37
C ARG A 94 -2.34 -12.08 0.18
N GLU A 95 -1.66 -12.47 1.26
CA GLU A 95 -0.64 -13.53 1.22
C GLU A 95 -1.23 -14.89 0.84
N ARG A 96 -2.50 -15.11 1.17
CA ARG A 96 -3.27 -16.32 0.83
C ARG A 96 -4.58 -15.87 0.17
N PRO A 97 -4.58 -15.60 -1.14
CA PRO A 97 -5.83 -15.54 -1.89
C PRO A 97 -6.47 -16.94 -1.86
N MET A 98 -7.77 -17.02 -1.61
CA MET A 98 -8.52 -18.29 -1.39
C MET A 98 -8.29 -19.30 -2.52
#